data_AF-F8NAZ2-F1
#
_entry.id   AF-F8NAZ2-F1
#
_cell.length_a   1.000
_cell.length_b   1.000
_cell.length_c   1.000
_cell.angle_alpha   90.00
_cell.angle_beta   90.00
_cell.angle_gamma   90.00
#
_symmetry.space_group_name_H-M   'P 1'
#
loop_
_entity.id
_entity.type
_entity.pdbx_description
1 polymer ?
#
loop_
_entity_poly.entity_id
_entity_poly.type
_entity_poly.pdbx_seq_one_letter_code
_entity_poly.pdbx_strand_id
1 'polypeptide(L)'
;MQQSGFICAFTNSDSWVILSPIEQSIKRKIEAVGTPLKDWDIQINYGIKTGCNEAFIISTEKRKEILRNCQPGDERKRTDELIRPILRGRDIKRYGYNWAGWYLIATFPSRHYDIEQYPAVKNYLLSFGIERLEQTGKVHNVNGKKIKARKKTNNKWFETQDSISYWEDFYKPKIIYPNMTKYMPFVYDEANFLTNQKCFIITGQNMAYLTAFLNSSLFKYCFRDSFPELQGGTRELSKIFFDKIPVKQVSLEQNEKFRKIVNSVQSDYTIEQTKSIDTLLFDLYNLTTEERKVIGYVEIK
;
A
#
# COMPACT_ATOMS: atom_id res chain seq x y z
N MET A 1 -39.84 21.89 7.24
CA MET A 1 -38.53 21.65 7.88
C MET A 1 -38.81 20.88 9.17
N GLN A 2 -38.67 19.55 9.18
CA GLN A 2 -38.79 18.80 10.43
C GLN A 2 -37.44 18.88 11.15
N GLN A 3 -37.42 19.59 12.29
CA GLN A 3 -36.29 19.50 13.22
C GLN A 3 -36.33 18.11 13.86
N SER A 4 -35.31 17.31 13.64
CA SER A 4 -35.09 16.07 14.39
C SER A 4 -34.10 16.37 15.51
N GLY A 5 -34.56 16.27 16.75
CA GLY A 5 -33.74 16.38 17.95
C GLY A 5 -33.46 14.99 18.51
N PHE A 6 -32.22 14.73 18.90
CA PHE A 6 -31.81 13.49 19.53
C PHE A 6 -31.05 13.80 20.83
N ILE A 7 -31.36 13.06 21.88
CA ILE A 7 -30.67 13.18 23.17
C ILE A 7 -29.41 12.32 23.10
N CYS A 8 -28.23 12.97 23.12
CA CYS A 8 -26.94 12.30 23.25
C CYS A 8 -26.48 12.37 24.71
N ALA A 9 -26.26 11.21 25.33
CA ALA A 9 -25.73 11.13 26.70
C ALA A 9 -24.19 11.10 26.66
N PHE A 10 -23.55 12.11 27.23
CA PHE A 10 -22.08 12.21 27.34
C PHE A 10 -21.66 11.71 28.72
N THR A 11 -21.47 10.39 28.85
CA THR A 11 -21.23 9.73 30.15
C THR A 11 -19.77 9.31 30.38
N ASN A 12 -18.92 9.50 29.37
CA ASN A 12 -17.53 9.06 29.32
C ASN A 12 -16.59 10.21 28.93
N SER A 13 -15.31 10.08 29.27
CA SER A 13 -14.23 11.04 28.98
C SER A 13 -13.71 10.97 27.52
N ASP A 14 -14.42 10.25 26.65
CA ASP A 14 -14.03 10.07 25.26
C ASP A 14 -14.28 11.33 24.43
N SER A 15 -13.60 11.44 23.28
CA SER A 15 -13.76 12.57 22.37
C SER A 15 -15.22 12.73 21.92
N TRP A 16 -15.71 13.96 21.91
CA TRP A 16 -17.10 14.28 21.61
C TRP A 16 -17.35 14.08 20.11
N VAL A 17 -18.28 13.19 19.75
CA VAL A 17 -18.71 12.97 18.36
C VAL A 17 -20.23 13.06 18.30
N ILE A 18 -20.74 13.90 17.40
CA ILE A 18 -22.18 14.01 17.13
C ILE A 18 -22.54 12.92 16.12
N LEU A 19 -23.10 11.82 16.60
CA LEU A 19 -23.59 10.70 15.80
C LEU A 19 -25.09 10.51 16.04
N SER A 20 -25.84 10.15 15.02
CA SER A 20 -27.21 9.67 15.16
C SER A 20 -27.26 8.38 16.00
N PRO A 21 -28.41 8.02 16.61
CA PRO A 21 -28.52 6.80 17.41
C PRO A 21 -28.09 5.52 16.67
N ILE A 22 -28.35 5.45 15.36
CA ILE A 22 -27.98 4.30 14.54
C ILE A 22 -26.47 4.25 14.26
N GLU A 23 -25.83 5.40 14.00
CA GLU A 23 -24.37 5.51 13.85
C GLU A 23 -23.66 5.14 15.15
N GLN A 24 -24.19 5.57 16.30
CA GLN A 24 -23.67 5.18 17.62
C GLN A 24 -23.82 3.67 17.85
N SER A 25 -24.94 3.07 17.44
CA SER A 25 -25.13 1.61 17.52
C SER A 25 -24.07 0.86 16.72
N ILE A 26 -23.86 1.25 15.45
CA ILE A 26 -22.86 0.65 14.57
C ILE A 26 -21.45 0.80 15.17
N LYS A 27 -21.09 2.02 15.57
CA LYS A 27 -19.78 2.32 16.19
C LYS A 27 -19.54 1.42 17.40
N ARG A 28 -20.50 1.33 18.33
CA ARG A 28 -20.40 0.47 19.52
C ARG A 28 -20.19 -0.99 19.17
N LYS A 29 -20.87 -1.52 18.14
CA LYS A 29 -20.71 -2.92 17.71
C LYS A 29 -19.31 -3.20 17.17
N ILE A 30 -18.74 -2.27 16.41
CA ILE A 30 -17.37 -2.41 15.89
C ILE A 30 -16.36 -2.32 17.04
N GLU A 31 -16.49 -1.32 17.92
CA GLU A 31 -15.56 -1.12 19.03
C GLU A 31 -15.63 -2.24 20.08
N ALA A 32 -16.81 -2.83 20.32
CA ALA A 32 -16.98 -3.90 21.29
C ALA A 32 -16.22 -5.20 20.96
N VAL A 33 -15.96 -5.45 19.67
CA VAL A 33 -15.27 -6.67 19.20
C VAL A 33 -13.98 -6.37 18.44
N GLY A 34 -13.69 -5.10 18.21
CA GLY A 34 -12.56 -4.63 17.41
C GLY A 34 -11.35 -4.33 18.28
N THR A 35 -10.19 -4.75 17.80
CA THR A 35 -8.89 -4.37 18.37
C THR A 35 -8.26 -3.34 17.43
N PRO A 36 -7.76 -2.18 17.95
CA PRO A 36 -7.06 -1.20 17.12
C PRO A 36 -5.90 -1.84 16.34
N LEU A 37 -5.71 -1.46 15.07
CA LEU A 37 -4.66 -2.04 14.23
C LEU A 37 -3.24 -1.88 14.78
N LYS A 38 -2.96 -0.85 15.59
CA LYS A 38 -1.67 -0.69 16.28
C LYS A 38 -1.35 -1.83 17.25
N ASP A 39 -2.39 -2.49 17.77
CA ASP A 39 -2.29 -3.57 18.76
C ASP A 39 -2.39 -4.95 18.06
N TRP A 40 -2.50 -4.98 16.73
CA TRP A 40 -2.32 -6.20 15.94
C TRP A 40 -0.84 -6.46 15.70
N ASP A 41 -0.47 -7.72 15.54
CA ASP A 41 0.86 -8.11 15.06
C ASP A 41 0.99 -7.89 13.54
N ILE A 42 1.03 -6.61 13.14
CA ILE A 42 1.17 -6.16 11.76
C ILE A 42 2.28 -5.12 11.62
N GLN A 43 2.86 -5.03 10.44
CA GLN A 43 3.81 -3.98 10.07
C GLN A 43 3.26 -3.15 8.92
N ILE A 44 3.24 -1.83 9.11
CA ILE A 44 2.85 -0.85 8.08
C ILE A 44 4.11 -0.08 7.67
N ASN A 45 4.57 -0.32 6.44
CA ASN A 45 5.83 0.22 5.91
C ASN A 45 5.58 1.06 4.66
N TYR A 46 6.34 2.15 4.49
CA TYR A 46 6.32 2.93 3.25
C TYR A 46 6.90 2.12 2.08
N GLY A 47 6.50 2.47 0.86
CA GLY A 47 7.17 1.98 -0.34
C GLY A 47 8.57 2.58 -0.55
N ILE A 48 9.24 2.11 -1.59
CA ILE A 48 10.66 2.36 -1.84
C ILE A 48 10.89 3.76 -2.41
N LYS A 49 11.84 4.48 -1.81
CA LYS A 49 12.34 5.76 -2.30
C LYS A 49 13.66 5.56 -3.06
N THR A 50 13.61 5.74 -4.37
CA THR A 50 14.78 5.52 -5.25
C THR A 50 15.77 6.68 -5.23
N GLY A 51 15.30 7.92 -5.04
CA GLY A 51 16.10 9.14 -5.18
C GLY A 51 16.41 9.55 -6.64
N CYS A 52 16.19 8.67 -7.62
CA CYS A 52 16.26 8.98 -9.05
C CYS A 52 15.38 8.00 -9.85
N ASN A 53 14.08 8.28 -9.98
CA ASN A 53 13.14 7.36 -10.63
C ASN A 53 13.55 7.02 -12.07
N GLU A 54 14.13 7.95 -12.83
CA GLU A 54 14.56 7.72 -14.21
C GLU A 54 15.61 6.62 -14.36
N ALA A 55 16.47 6.44 -13.34
CA ALA A 55 17.53 5.42 -13.35
C ALA A 55 17.06 4.10 -12.74
N PHE A 56 16.19 4.13 -11.72
CA PHE A 56 15.83 2.93 -10.96
C PHE A 56 14.51 2.30 -11.40
N ILE A 57 13.58 3.07 -11.96
CA ILE A 57 12.29 2.57 -12.45
C ILE A 57 12.35 2.47 -13.97
N ILE A 58 12.37 1.25 -14.47
CA ILE A 58 12.65 0.93 -15.87
C ILE A 58 11.46 0.25 -16.55
N SER A 59 11.34 0.42 -17.86
CA SER A 59 10.29 -0.25 -18.64
C SER A 59 10.60 -1.73 -18.83
N THR A 60 9.62 -2.48 -19.31
CA THR A 60 9.78 -3.89 -19.68
C THR A 60 10.87 -4.07 -20.76
N GLU A 61 10.93 -3.16 -21.73
CA GLU A 61 11.90 -3.16 -22.83
C GLU A 61 13.31 -2.95 -22.28
N LYS A 62 13.48 -1.98 -21.37
CA LYS A 62 14.78 -1.72 -20.75
C LYS A 62 15.23 -2.87 -19.85
N ARG A 63 14.32 -3.51 -19.11
CA ARG A 63 14.64 -4.75 -18.36
C ARG A 63 15.17 -5.84 -19.29
N LYS A 64 14.49 -6.07 -20.42
CA LYS A 64 14.93 -7.06 -21.42
C LYS A 64 16.29 -6.71 -22.03
N GLU A 65 16.57 -5.44 -22.27
CA GLU A 65 17.88 -4.97 -22.73
C GLU A 65 18.98 -5.26 -21.71
N ILE A 66 18.80 -4.89 -20.43
CA ILE A 66 19.78 -5.16 -19.38
C ILE A 66 20.06 -6.66 -19.27
N LEU A 67 19.01 -7.50 -19.29
CA LEU A 67 19.15 -8.96 -19.18
C LEU A 67 19.84 -9.59 -20.40
N ARG A 68 19.72 -9.01 -21.60
CA ARG A 68 20.45 -9.46 -22.80
C ARG A 68 21.93 -9.10 -22.75
N ASN A 69 22.26 -7.99 -22.08
CA ASN A 69 23.63 -7.52 -21.92
C ASN A 69 24.35 -8.16 -20.71
N CYS A 70 23.66 -8.97 -19.91
CA CYS A 70 24.28 -9.77 -18.85
C CYS A 70 25.21 -10.82 -19.47
N GLN A 71 26.34 -11.06 -18.83
CA GLN A 71 27.19 -12.19 -19.15
C GLN A 71 26.40 -13.51 -18.97
N PRO A 72 26.67 -14.54 -19.80
CA PRO A 72 26.06 -15.85 -19.63
C PRO A 72 26.31 -16.43 -18.23
N GLY A 73 25.39 -17.27 -17.75
CA GLY A 73 25.50 -17.93 -16.44
C GLY A 73 24.91 -17.12 -15.28
N ASP A 74 25.66 -17.00 -14.19
CA ASP A 74 25.15 -16.55 -12.88
C ASP A 74 24.71 -15.07 -12.83
N GLU A 75 25.33 -14.18 -13.61
CA GLU A 75 24.96 -12.76 -13.60
C GLU A 75 23.51 -12.56 -14.03
N ARG A 76 23.09 -13.21 -15.12
CA ARG A 76 21.74 -13.06 -15.66
C ARG A 76 20.69 -13.47 -14.65
N LYS A 77 20.92 -14.57 -13.92
CA LYS A 77 20.01 -15.05 -12.86
C LYS A 77 19.95 -14.05 -11.70
N ARG A 78 21.10 -13.60 -11.18
CA ARG A 78 21.17 -12.59 -10.11
C ARG A 78 20.47 -11.28 -10.52
N THR A 79 20.67 -10.83 -11.76
CA THR A 79 20.06 -9.60 -12.29
C THR A 79 18.55 -9.74 -12.47
N ASP A 80 18.07 -10.89 -12.93
CA ASP A 80 16.63 -11.17 -13.06
C ASP A 80 15.93 -11.14 -11.68
N GLU A 81 16.61 -11.64 -10.63
CA GLU A 81 16.15 -11.56 -9.25
C GLU A 81 16.25 -10.15 -8.63
N LEU A 82 17.16 -9.31 -9.12
CA LEU A 82 17.34 -7.92 -8.68
C LEU A 82 16.26 -6.99 -9.27
N ILE A 83 15.76 -7.28 -10.48
CA ILE A 83 14.82 -6.41 -11.20
C ILE A 83 13.39 -6.92 -11.01
N ARG A 84 12.64 -6.27 -10.12
CA ARG A 84 11.30 -6.72 -9.69
C ARG A 84 10.18 -5.80 -10.18
N PRO A 85 8.98 -6.33 -10.45
CA PRO A 85 7.87 -5.50 -10.91
C PRO A 85 7.44 -4.51 -9.81
N ILE A 86 7.03 -3.31 -10.21
CA ILE A 86 6.64 -2.24 -9.28
C ILE A 86 5.24 -1.71 -9.58
N LEU A 87 4.45 -1.47 -8.53
CA LEU A 87 3.21 -0.72 -8.57
C LEU A 87 3.41 0.68 -8.00
N ARG A 88 2.79 1.68 -8.61
CA ARG A 88 2.74 3.06 -8.11
C ARG A 88 1.33 3.35 -7.58
N GLY A 89 1.17 4.42 -6.81
CA GLY A 89 -0.14 4.78 -6.24
C GLY A 89 -1.30 4.84 -7.25
N ARG A 90 -1.05 5.30 -8.47
CA ARG A 90 -2.07 5.34 -9.54
C ARG A 90 -2.46 3.98 -10.13
N ASP A 91 -1.57 3.00 -9.97
CA ASP A 91 -1.75 1.65 -10.50
C ASP A 91 -2.67 0.83 -9.57
N ILE A 92 -2.85 1.23 -8.29
CA ILE A 92 -3.69 0.53 -7.31
C ILE A 92 -5.19 0.84 -7.51
N LYS A 93 -6.02 -0.19 -7.48
CA LYS A 93 -7.49 -0.16 -7.60
C LYS A 93 -8.14 -0.94 -6.47
N ARG A 94 -9.44 -0.76 -6.27
CA ARG A 94 -10.22 -1.53 -5.29
C ARG A 94 -10.13 -3.01 -5.67
N TYR A 95 -9.60 -3.86 -4.79
CA TYR A 95 -9.36 -5.29 -5.05
C TYR A 95 -8.49 -5.59 -6.28
N GLY A 96 -7.68 -4.66 -6.79
CA GLY A 96 -6.94 -4.93 -8.01
C GLY A 96 -5.89 -3.90 -8.33
N TYR A 97 -5.25 -4.06 -9.49
CA TYR A 97 -4.23 -3.14 -9.96
C TYR A 97 -4.09 -3.19 -11.48
N ASN A 98 -3.62 -2.08 -12.05
CA ASN A 98 -3.28 -1.97 -13.47
C ASN A 98 -1.76 -1.84 -13.58
N TRP A 99 -1.05 -2.98 -13.63
CA TRP A 99 0.40 -2.96 -13.75
C TRP A 99 0.81 -2.43 -15.13
N ALA A 100 1.53 -1.31 -15.13
CA ALA A 100 1.88 -0.59 -16.35
C ALA A 100 3.22 -1.03 -16.98
N GLY A 101 3.67 -2.27 -16.75
CA GLY A 101 4.89 -2.80 -17.35
C GLY A 101 6.19 -2.21 -16.78
N TRP A 102 6.15 -1.64 -15.57
CA TRP A 102 7.31 -1.03 -14.91
C TRP A 102 7.98 -1.97 -13.92
N TYR A 103 9.29 -1.86 -13.86
CA TYR A 103 10.16 -2.61 -12.95
C TYR A 103 11.04 -1.66 -12.15
N LEU A 104 11.52 -2.14 -11.00
CA LEU A 104 12.48 -1.48 -10.15
C LEU A 104 13.78 -2.29 -10.11
N ILE A 105 14.91 -1.62 -10.27
CA ILE A 105 16.23 -2.15 -9.92
C ILE A 105 16.37 -2.08 -8.39
N ALA A 106 16.22 -3.22 -7.71
CA ALA A 106 16.07 -3.30 -6.25
C ALA A 106 17.40 -3.38 -5.49
N THR A 107 18.33 -2.45 -5.76
CA THR A 107 19.62 -2.31 -5.08
C THR A 107 19.46 -1.64 -3.72
N PHE A 108 18.87 -2.35 -2.76
CA PHE A 108 18.65 -1.86 -1.40
C PHE A 108 19.95 -1.82 -0.58
N PRO A 109 20.26 -0.72 0.12
CA PRO A 109 21.42 -0.63 0.99
C PRO A 109 21.49 -1.73 2.06
N SER A 110 20.35 -2.14 2.64
CA SER A 110 20.29 -3.19 3.67
C SER A 110 20.70 -4.58 3.20
N ARG A 111 20.83 -4.79 1.88
CA ARG A 111 21.29 -6.06 1.29
C ARG A 111 22.77 -6.06 0.92
N HIS A 112 23.46 -4.94 1.07
CA HIS A 112 24.91 -4.82 0.87
C HIS A 112 25.40 -5.41 -0.47
N TYR A 113 24.67 -5.16 -1.56
CA TYR A 113 25.06 -5.66 -2.88
C TYR A 113 26.47 -5.20 -3.27
N ASP A 114 27.16 -6.09 -3.98
CA ASP A 114 28.39 -5.79 -4.70
C ASP A 114 28.06 -5.56 -6.17
N ILE A 115 28.16 -4.31 -6.62
CA ILE A 115 27.79 -3.91 -7.98
C ILE A 115 28.70 -4.53 -9.05
N GLU A 116 29.90 -4.98 -8.69
CA GLU A 116 30.81 -5.65 -9.63
C GLU A 116 30.27 -7.03 -10.06
N GLN A 117 29.35 -7.63 -9.29
CA GLN A 117 28.67 -8.87 -9.66
C GLN A 117 27.52 -8.68 -10.66
N TYR A 118 27.21 -7.43 -11.01
CA TYR A 118 26.13 -7.02 -11.90
C TYR A 118 26.62 -6.04 -12.99
N PRO A 119 27.63 -6.39 -13.81
CA PRO A 119 28.22 -5.47 -14.78
C PRO A 119 27.21 -4.86 -15.76
N ALA A 120 26.17 -5.58 -16.18
CA ALA A 120 25.12 -5.02 -17.05
C ALA A 120 24.32 -3.91 -16.35
N VAL A 121 23.95 -4.12 -15.07
CA VAL A 121 23.25 -3.11 -14.25
C VAL A 121 24.18 -1.93 -13.95
N LYS A 122 25.44 -2.21 -13.60
CA LYS A 122 26.47 -1.19 -13.38
C LYS A 122 26.62 -0.27 -14.59
N ASN A 123 26.79 -0.84 -15.78
CA ASN A 123 26.94 -0.10 -17.03
C ASN A 123 25.69 0.72 -17.35
N TYR A 124 24.50 0.15 -17.16
CA TYR A 124 23.25 0.87 -17.32
C TYR A 124 23.12 2.07 -16.37
N LEU A 125 23.42 1.89 -15.08
CA LEU A 125 23.34 3.00 -14.12
C LEU A 125 24.40 4.06 -14.43
N LEU A 126 25.64 3.68 -14.75
CA LEU A 126 26.69 4.64 -15.13
C LEU A 126 26.34 5.47 -16.36
N SER A 127 25.45 5.00 -17.25
CA SER A 127 25.00 5.80 -18.40
C SER A 127 24.22 7.06 -18.01
N PHE A 128 23.77 7.18 -16.74
CA PHE A 128 23.14 8.39 -16.20
C PHE A 128 24.14 9.42 -15.66
N GLY A 129 25.43 9.07 -15.60
CA GLY A 129 26.49 9.87 -14.99
C GLY A 129 26.57 9.68 -13.47
N ILE A 130 27.80 9.51 -12.95
CA ILE A 130 28.04 9.28 -11.52
C ILE A 130 27.59 10.48 -10.68
N GLU A 131 27.75 11.69 -11.19
CA GLU A 131 27.38 12.95 -10.54
C GLU A 131 25.87 13.05 -10.29
N ARG A 132 25.06 12.39 -11.12
CA ARG A 132 23.61 12.33 -10.96
C ARG A 132 23.19 11.27 -9.95
N LEU A 133 23.93 10.17 -9.86
CA LEU A 133 23.59 9.02 -9.04
C LEU A 133 24.22 9.02 -7.66
N GLU A 134 25.34 9.70 -7.46
CA GLU A 134 25.96 9.80 -6.15
C GLU A 134 25.02 10.48 -5.15
N GLN A 135 25.14 10.07 -3.89
CA GLN A 135 24.29 10.54 -2.80
C GLN A 135 25.07 11.53 -1.92
N THR A 136 25.65 12.57 -2.53
CA THR A 136 26.48 13.57 -1.84
C THR A 136 25.74 14.87 -1.53
N GLY A 137 24.61 15.12 -2.21
CA GLY A 137 23.87 16.38 -2.16
C GLY A 137 24.55 17.55 -2.89
N LYS A 138 25.66 17.32 -3.57
CA LYS A 138 26.42 18.36 -4.29
C LYS A 138 25.76 18.75 -5.61
N VAL A 139 26.17 19.89 -6.14
CA VAL A 139 25.86 20.32 -7.51
C VAL A 139 27.16 20.34 -8.30
N HIS A 140 27.20 19.62 -9.41
CA HIS A 140 28.35 19.50 -10.29
C HIS A 140 28.13 20.36 -11.53
N ASN A 141 29.22 20.91 -12.08
CA ASN A 141 29.22 21.55 -13.39
C ASN A 141 29.90 20.60 -14.37
N VAL A 142 29.13 19.94 -15.24
CA VAL A 142 29.64 19.01 -16.25
C VAL A 142 29.31 19.59 -17.62
N ASN A 143 30.33 19.91 -18.42
CA ASN A 143 30.18 20.49 -19.76
C ASN A 143 29.23 21.72 -19.79
N GLY A 144 29.38 22.62 -18.81
CA GLY A 144 28.56 23.83 -18.68
C GLY A 144 27.13 23.61 -18.18
N LYS A 145 26.70 22.37 -17.90
CA LYS A 145 25.40 22.06 -17.32
C LYS A 145 25.51 21.76 -15.82
N LYS A 146 24.60 22.33 -15.04
CA LYS A 146 24.46 22.04 -13.60
C LYS A 146 23.73 20.72 -13.40
N ILE A 147 24.40 19.74 -12.81
CA ILE A 147 23.84 18.45 -12.43
C ILE A 147 23.76 18.37 -10.91
N LYS A 148 22.56 18.15 -10.38
CA LYS A 148 22.35 17.99 -8.94
C LYS A 148 22.43 16.50 -8.58
N ALA A 149 23.34 16.16 -7.67
CA ALA A 149 23.43 14.84 -7.08
C ALA A 149 22.18 14.51 -6.26
N ARG A 150 21.96 13.22 -5.97
CA ARG A 150 20.89 12.80 -5.06
C ARG A 150 21.15 13.33 -3.65
N LYS A 151 20.11 13.31 -2.81
CA LYS A 151 20.18 13.74 -1.40
C LYS A 151 21.40 13.09 -0.73
N LYS A 152 22.12 13.84 0.11
CA LYS A 152 23.25 13.32 0.88
C LYS A 152 22.83 12.15 1.76
N THR A 153 23.44 10.98 1.58
CA THR A 153 23.31 9.77 2.42
C THR A 153 24.68 9.09 2.54
N ASN A 154 24.76 8.00 3.31
CA ASN A 154 25.95 7.14 3.39
C ASN A 154 25.88 5.93 2.45
N ASN A 155 24.86 5.88 1.58
CA ASN A 155 24.63 4.76 0.68
C ASN A 155 25.50 4.89 -0.58
N LYS A 156 25.71 3.76 -1.25
CA LYS A 156 26.48 3.73 -2.50
C LYS A 156 25.68 4.39 -3.63
N TRP A 157 26.39 4.88 -4.64
CA TRP A 157 25.81 5.60 -5.77
C TRP A 157 24.81 4.76 -6.59
N PHE A 158 24.94 3.42 -6.58
CA PHE A 158 24.05 2.51 -7.29
C PHE A 158 22.88 2.01 -6.43
N GLU A 159 22.80 2.40 -5.15
CA GLU A 159 21.74 1.94 -4.24
C GLU A 159 20.53 2.89 -4.27
N THR A 160 19.37 2.41 -3.84
CA THR A 160 18.20 3.26 -3.56
C THR A 160 18.50 4.27 -2.45
N GLN A 161 17.65 5.29 -2.31
CA GLN A 161 17.94 6.38 -1.37
C GLN A 161 17.70 5.99 0.09
N ASP A 162 16.64 5.21 0.36
CA ASP A 162 16.36 4.72 1.70
C ASP A 162 16.96 3.32 1.88
N SER A 163 17.32 2.95 3.12
CA SER A 163 18.00 1.69 3.42
C SER A 163 17.13 0.45 3.19
N ILE A 164 15.82 0.56 3.46
CA ILE A 164 14.80 -0.50 3.34
C ILE A 164 15.21 -1.76 4.14
N SER A 165 15.24 -1.67 5.47
CA SER A 165 15.51 -2.83 6.34
C SER A 165 14.41 -3.90 6.29
N TYR A 166 13.17 -3.49 6.00
CA TYR A 166 11.99 -4.34 5.86
C TYR A 166 11.81 -4.91 4.44
N TRP A 167 12.89 -5.05 3.66
CA TRP A 167 12.78 -5.46 2.24
C TRP A 167 12.11 -6.83 2.06
N GLU A 168 12.23 -7.74 3.04
CA GLU A 168 11.59 -9.06 3.04
C GLU A 168 10.07 -8.98 3.12
N ASP A 169 9.51 -7.91 3.71
CA ASP A 169 8.05 -7.73 3.81
C ASP A 169 7.40 -7.56 2.44
N PHE A 170 8.13 -7.06 1.43
CA PHE A 170 7.63 -7.02 0.05
C PHE A 170 7.47 -8.41 -0.58
N TYR A 171 8.04 -9.46 0.02
CA TYR A 171 7.95 -10.84 -0.47
C TYR A 171 6.98 -11.70 0.37
N LYS A 172 6.26 -11.07 1.30
CA LYS A 172 5.16 -11.68 2.04
C LYS A 172 3.82 -11.33 1.38
N PRO A 173 2.77 -12.15 1.56
CA PRO A 173 1.40 -11.72 1.28
C PRO A 173 1.10 -10.42 2.04
N LYS A 174 0.65 -9.40 1.32
CA LYS A 174 0.57 -8.04 1.87
C LYS A 174 -0.58 -7.25 1.29
N ILE A 175 -0.97 -6.18 1.96
CA ILE A 175 -1.91 -5.20 1.41
C ILE A 175 -1.10 -4.05 0.84
N ILE A 176 -1.40 -3.59 -0.38
CA ILE A 176 -0.80 -2.38 -0.96
C ILE A 176 -1.86 -1.31 -1.08
N TYR A 177 -1.55 -0.07 -0.67
CA TYR A 177 -2.47 1.05 -0.78
C TYR A 177 -1.76 2.40 -0.98
N PRO A 178 -2.35 3.35 -1.71
CA PRO A 178 -1.77 4.68 -1.90
C PRO A 178 -1.87 5.52 -0.61
N ASN A 179 -0.84 6.29 -0.30
CA ASN A 179 -0.86 7.22 0.84
C ASN A 179 -1.88 8.36 0.63
N MET A 180 -2.07 8.83 -0.59
CA MET A 180 -2.99 9.92 -0.90
C MET A 180 -3.95 9.48 -2.00
N THR A 181 -5.24 9.47 -1.72
CA THR A 181 -6.26 8.96 -2.65
C THR A 181 -7.66 9.51 -2.35
N LYS A 182 -8.49 9.64 -3.39
CA LYS A 182 -9.92 9.95 -3.23
C LYS A 182 -10.75 8.73 -2.85
N TYR A 183 -10.24 7.55 -3.20
CA TYR A 183 -11.04 6.33 -3.36
C TYR A 183 -10.73 5.27 -2.31
N MET A 184 -9.66 5.43 -1.53
CA MET A 184 -9.20 4.45 -0.54
C MET A 184 -9.12 3.02 -1.11
N PRO A 185 -8.41 2.77 -2.24
CA PRO A 185 -8.31 1.44 -2.80
C PRO A 185 -7.25 0.62 -2.08
N PHE A 186 -7.58 -0.64 -1.80
CA PHE A 186 -6.65 -1.63 -1.23
C PHE A 186 -6.62 -2.87 -2.11
N VAL A 187 -5.42 -3.41 -2.31
CA VAL A 187 -5.21 -4.66 -3.04
C VAL A 187 -4.45 -5.65 -2.17
N TYR A 188 -4.86 -6.91 -2.22
CA TYR A 188 -4.12 -8.01 -1.61
C TYR A 188 -3.10 -8.54 -2.62
N ASP A 189 -1.82 -8.41 -2.31
CA ASP A 189 -0.73 -8.82 -3.17
C ASP A 189 -0.07 -10.10 -2.68
N GLU A 190 -0.16 -11.14 -3.51
CA GLU A 190 0.58 -12.40 -3.39
C GLU A 190 1.62 -12.57 -4.52
N ALA A 191 1.70 -11.60 -5.45
CA ALA A 191 2.60 -11.62 -6.61
C ALA A 191 3.93 -10.91 -6.35
N ASN A 192 4.18 -10.50 -5.11
CA ASN A 192 5.44 -9.88 -4.65
C ASN A 192 5.81 -8.60 -5.41
N PHE A 193 4.81 -7.76 -5.71
CA PHE A 193 5.07 -6.44 -6.26
C PHE A 193 5.80 -5.57 -5.24
N LEU A 194 6.82 -4.87 -5.72
CA LEU A 194 7.37 -3.73 -5.01
C LEU A 194 6.43 -2.54 -5.18
N THR A 195 6.55 -1.53 -4.32
CA THR A 195 5.86 -0.26 -4.55
C THR A 195 6.74 0.93 -4.22
N ASN A 196 6.44 2.08 -4.81
CA ASN A 196 7.19 3.31 -4.54
C ASN A 196 6.67 4.00 -3.27
N GLN A 197 7.38 5.02 -2.80
CA GLN A 197 7.05 5.80 -1.61
C GLN A 197 5.72 6.59 -1.66
N LYS A 198 4.93 6.42 -2.74
CA LYS A 198 3.55 6.94 -2.82
C LYS A 198 2.52 5.94 -2.30
N CYS A 199 2.94 4.72 -2.00
CA CYS A 199 2.14 3.70 -1.36
C CYS A 199 2.75 3.28 -0.03
N PHE A 200 1.94 2.57 0.73
CA PHE A 200 2.35 1.76 1.88
C PHE A 200 2.04 0.29 1.60
N ILE A 201 2.68 -0.56 2.39
CA ILE A 201 2.35 -1.97 2.52
C ILE A 201 1.93 -2.29 3.95
N ILE A 202 0.97 -3.21 4.12
CA ILE A 202 0.64 -3.84 5.40
C ILE A 202 1.01 -5.32 5.30
N THR A 203 1.78 -5.82 6.26
CA THR A 203 2.11 -7.25 6.39
C THR A 203 1.73 -7.74 7.78
N GLY A 204 1.45 -9.04 7.90
CA GLY A 204 1.07 -9.70 9.14
C GLY A 204 0.14 -10.87 8.85
N GLN A 205 -0.58 -11.32 9.88
CA GLN A 205 -1.59 -12.37 9.71
C GLN A 205 -2.91 -11.80 9.19
N ASN A 206 -3.72 -12.64 8.55
CA ASN A 206 -5.09 -12.32 8.12
C ASN A 206 -5.22 -11.15 7.11
N MET A 207 -4.22 -10.94 6.25
CA MET A 207 -4.19 -9.85 5.27
C MET A 207 -5.34 -9.90 4.25
N ALA A 208 -5.83 -11.08 3.89
CA ALA A 208 -6.95 -11.20 2.96
C ALA A 208 -8.27 -10.71 3.60
N TYR A 209 -8.55 -11.13 4.83
CA TYR A 209 -9.68 -10.60 5.60
C TYR A 209 -9.58 -9.08 5.77
N LEU A 210 -8.41 -8.59 6.18
CA LEU A 210 -8.21 -7.15 6.36
C LEU A 210 -8.41 -6.39 5.04
N THR A 211 -7.98 -6.94 3.91
CA THR A 211 -8.25 -6.36 2.57
C THR A 211 -9.75 -6.29 2.28
N ALA A 212 -10.51 -7.34 2.61
CA ALA A 212 -11.96 -7.36 2.46
C ALA A 212 -12.62 -6.27 3.32
N PHE A 213 -12.20 -6.15 4.59
CA PHE A 213 -12.69 -5.12 5.49
C PHE A 213 -12.38 -3.71 4.98
N LEU A 214 -11.13 -3.41 4.62
CA LEU A 214 -10.71 -2.07 4.18
C LEU A 214 -11.38 -1.63 2.86
N ASN A 215 -11.80 -2.56 2.01
CA ASN A 215 -12.56 -2.26 0.79
C ASN A 215 -14.08 -2.26 0.97
N SER A 216 -14.58 -2.58 2.16
CA SER A 216 -16.01 -2.76 2.47
C SER A 216 -16.79 -1.45 2.57
N SER A 217 -18.11 -1.53 2.45
CA SER A 217 -19.01 -0.40 2.72
C SER A 217 -18.98 -0.02 4.20
N LEU A 218 -18.84 -1.00 5.11
CA LEU A 218 -18.73 -0.79 6.55
C LEU A 218 -17.53 0.13 6.88
N PHE A 219 -16.35 -0.21 6.36
CA PHE A 219 -15.14 0.57 6.62
C PHE A 219 -15.29 2.01 6.14
N LYS A 220 -15.81 2.21 4.93
CA LYS A 220 -15.98 3.55 4.35
C LYS A 220 -17.00 4.37 5.15
N TYR A 221 -18.12 3.76 5.52
CA TYR A 221 -19.15 4.42 6.30
C TYR A 221 -18.63 4.88 7.67
N CYS A 222 -17.85 4.04 8.35
CA CYS A 222 -17.39 4.33 9.71
C CYS A 222 -16.10 5.15 9.78
N PHE A 223 -15.16 4.96 8.86
CA PHE A 223 -13.77 5.43 9.03
C PHE A 223 -13.29 6.39 7.96
N ARG A 224 -14.07 6.68 6.91
CA ARG A 224 -13.65 7.63 5.87
C ARG A 224 -13.21 8.96 6.48
N ASP A 225 -13.98 9.48 7.44
CA ASP A 225 -13.72 10.77 8.09
C ASP A 225 -12.67 10.71 9.21
N SER A 226 -12.15 9.52 9.52
CA SER A 226 -10.96 9.36 10.37
C SER A 226 -9.66 9.75 9.65
N PHE A 227 -9.69 9.85 8.31
CA PHE A 227 -8.55 10.25 7.50
C PHE A 227 -8.66 11.73 7.10
N PRO A 228 -7.60 12.54 7.30
CA PRO A 228 -7.61 13.96 6.93
C PRO A 228 -7.93 14.15 5.45
N GLU A 229 -8.83 15.08 5.18
CA GLU A 229 -9.13 15.52 3.82
C GLU A 229 -8.13 16.59 3.37
N LEU A 230 -7.59 16.39 2.18
CA LEU A 230 -6.69 17.26 1.44
C LEU A 230 -7.44 17.87 0.23
N GLN A 231 -6.79 18.80 -0.46
CA GLN A 231 -7.37 19.48 -1.62
C GLN A 231 -7.98 18.50 -2.65
N GLY A 232 -9.18 18.84 -3.13
CA GLY A 232 -9.87 18.09 -4.18
C GLY A 232 -10.54 16.79 -3.73
N GLY A 233 -10.86 16.66 -2.43
CA GLY A 233 -11.53 15.47 -1.86
C GLY A 233 -10.60 14.26 -1.72
N THR A 234 -9.29 14.48 -1.75
CA THR A 234 -8.27 13.44 -1.53
C THR A 234 -8.12 13.24 -0.03
N ARG A 235 -7.80 12.04 0.43
CA ARG A 235 -7.52 11.75 1.83
C ARG A 235 -6.12 11.22 2.02
N GLU A 236 -5.53 11.53 3.17
CA GLU A 236 -4.23 11.02 3.59
C GLU A 236 -4.39 9.76 4.47
N LEU A 237 -3.84 8.66 3.99
CA LEU A 237 -3.93 7.32 4.54
C LEU A 237 -2.64 6.94 5.31
N SER A 238 -1.98 7.92 5.92
CA SER A 238 -0.76 7.71 6.70
C SER A 238 -0.98 6.73 7.87
N LYS A 239 0.07 5.97 8.23
CA LYS A 239 0.07 4.95 9.29
C LYS A 239 -0.61 5.42 10.60
N ILE A 240 -0.33 6.65 11.03
CA ILE A 240 -0.86 7.24 12.27
C ILE A 240 -2.40 7.25 12.37
N PHE A 241 -3.11 7.21 11.23
CA PHE A 241 -4.56 7.13 11.18
C PHE A 241 -5.05 5.68 11.15
N PHE A 242 -4.36 4.79 10.41
CA PHE A 242 -4.65 3.35 10.39
C PHE A 242 -4.54 2.70 11.75
N ASP A 243 -3.49 3.05 12.50
CA ASP A 243 -3.18 2.51 13.83
C ASP A 243 -4.38 2.56 14.81
N LYS A 244 -5.31 3.51 14.61
CA LYS A 244 -6.46 3.74 15.48
C LYS A 244 -7.72 2.96 15.08
N ILE A 245 -7.76 2.33 13.91
CA ILE A 245 -8.98 1.72 13.38
C ILE A 245 -9.22 0.39 14.11
N PRO A 246 -10.35 0.25 14.83
CA PRO A 246 -10.70 -1.02 15.48
C PRO A 246 -11.20 -2.01 14.44
N VAL A 247 -10.56 -3.18 14.38
CA VAL A 247 -10.94 -4.26 13.48
C VAL A 247 -11.04 -5.56 14.28
N LYS A 248 -12.09 -6.33 14.06
CA LYS A 248 -12.26 -7.66 14.68
C LYS A 248 -11.22 -8.63 14.14
N GLN A 249 -10.45 -9.27 15.02
CA GLN A 249 -9.57 -10.36 14.60
C GLN A 249 -10.38 -11.61 14.26
N VAL A 250 -9.93 -12.35 13.25
CA VAL A 250 -10.57 -13.58 12.77
C VAL A 250 -9.62 -14.76 12.85
N SER A 251 -10.15 -15.98 12.87
CA SER A 251 -9.32 -17.18 12.81
C SER A 251 -8.68 -17.33 11.41
N LEU A 252 -7.60 -18.12 11.34
CA LEU A 252 -6.96 -18.44 10.05
C LEU A 252 -7.94 -19.11 9.08
N GLU A 253 -8.83 -19.99 9.57
CA GLU A 253 -9.87 -20.63 8.76
C GLU A 253 -10.82 -19.59 8.15
N GLN A 254 -11.24 -18.61 8.95
CA GLN A 254 -12.11 -17.55 8.46
C GLN A 254 -11.39 -16.63 7.49
N ASN A 255 -10.12 -16.31 7.74
CA ASN A 255 -9.29 -15.58 6.77
C ASN A 255 -9.15 -16.33 5.44
N GLU A 256 -9.00 -17.66 5.44
CA GLU A 256 -8.94 -18.45 4.21
C GLU A 256 -10.26 -18.41 3.42
N LYS A 257 -11.42 -18.33 4.10
CA LYS A 257 -12.71 -18.07 3.43
C LYS A 257 -12.71 -16.72 2.74
N PHE A 258 -12.25 -15.66 3.41
CA PHE A 258 -12.10 -14.34 2.79
C PHE A 258 -11.08 -14.34 1.65
N ARG A 259 -9.95 -15.05 1.79
CA ARG A 259 -8.92 -15.14 0.75
C ARG A 259 -9.46 -15.70 -0.56
N LYS A 260 -10.27 -16.77 -0.51
CA LYS A 260 -10.91 -17.32 -1.71
C LYS A 260 -11.78 -16.29 -2.42
N ILE A 261 -12.60 -15.56 -1.66
CA ILE A 261 -13.51 -14.56 -2.23
C ILE A 261 -12.73 -13.37 -2.76
N VAL A 262 -11.77 -12.83 -1.98
CA VAL A 262 -10.91 -11.72 -2.40
C VAL A 262 -10.17 -12.08 -3.68
N ASN A 263 -9.49 -13.23 -3.74
CA ASN A 263 -8.77 -13.67 -4.95
C ASN A 263 -9.71 -13.83 -6.15
N SER A 264 -10.94 -14.30 -5.93
CA SER A 264 -11.97 -14.33 -6.97
C SER A 264 -12.32 -12.92 -7.47
N VAL A 265 -12.53 -11.95 -6.57
CA VAL A 265 -12.83 -10.54 -6.93
C VAL A 265 -11.65 -9.88 -7.64
N GLN A 266 -10.41 -10.16 -7.24
CA GLN A 266 -9.23 -9.58 -7.90
C GLN A 266 -8.99 -10.15 -9.30
N SER A 267 -9.46 -11.38 -9.54
CA SER A 267 -9.32 -12.06 -10.84
C SER A 267 -10.42 -11.66 -11.82
N ASP A 268 -11.67 -11.60 -11.34
CA ASP A 268 -12.84 -11.21 -12.11
C ASP A 268 -13.79 -10.41 -11.21
N TYR A 269 -13.73 -9.09 -11.32
CA TYR A 269 -14.44 -8.18 -10.43
C TYR A 269 -15.92 -8.12 -10.79
N THR A 270 -16.78 -8.46 -9.83
CA THR A 270 -18.24 -8.23 -9.93
C THR A 270 -18.77 -7.48 -8.70
N ILE A 271 -19.83 -6.71 -8.89
CA ILE A 271 -20.50 -5.98 -7.79
C ILE A 271 -21.18 -6.97 -6.84
N GLU A 272 -21.63 -8.12 -7.35
CA GLU A 272 -22.29 -9.17 -6.59
C GLU A 272 -21.34 -9.79 -5.56
N GLN A 273 -20.09 -10.09 -5.95
CA GLN A 273 -19.09 -10.59 -5.01
C GLN A 273 -18.76 -9.56 -3.91
N THR A 274 -18.62 -8.27 -4.26
CA THR A 274 -18.30 -7.25 -3.24
C THR A 274 -19.46 -7.03 -2.29
N LYS A 275 -20.72 -7.12 -2.76
CA LYS A 275 -21.92 -7.14 -1.90
C LYS A 275 -21.98 -8.39 -1.01
N SER A 276 -21.54 -9.54 -1.51
CA SER A 276 -21.43 -10.76 -0.72
C SER A 276 -20.39 -10.60 0.40
N ILE A 277 -19.23 -10.00 0.11
CA ILE A 277 -18.23 -9.63 1.13
C ILE A 277 -18.84 -8.69 2.19
N ASP A 278 -19.55 -7.64 1.78
CA ASP A 278 -20.20 -6.72 2.72
C ASP A 278 -21.21 -7.45 3.61
N THR A 279 -22.00 -8.37 3.05
CA THR A 279 -22.95 -9.19 3.81
C THR A 279 -22.25 -10.03 4.88
N LEU A 280 -21.16 -10.72 4.52
CA LEU A 280 -20.36 -11.51 5.45
C LEU A 280 -19.75 -10.65 6.57
N LEU A 281 -19.31 -9.43 6.24
CA LEU A 281 -18.79 -8.50 7.24
C LEU A 281 -19.91 -7.99 8.15
N PHE A 282 -21.08 -7.65 7.61
CA PHE A 282 -22.22 -7.23 8.41
C PHE A 282 -22.67 -8.32 9.39
N ASP A 283 -22.68 -9.59 8.95
CA ASP A 283 -22.93 -10.75 9.83
C ASP A 283 -21.85 -10.86 10.91
N LEU A 284 -20.57 -10.69 10.53
CA LEU A 284 -19.43 -10.79 11.44
C LEU A 284 -19.46 -9.76 12.60
N TYR A 285 -20.04 -8.58 12.34
CA TYR A 285 -20.23 -7.50 13.31
C TYR A 285 -21.65 -7.47 13.91
N ASN A 286 -22.48 -8.48 13.66
CA ASN A 286 -23.85 -8.59 14.16
C ASN A 286 -24.71 -7.35 13.83
N LEU A 287 -24.59 -6.81 12.62
CA LEU A 287 -25.38 -5.66 12.19
C LEU A 287 -26.81 -6.07 11.83
N THR A 288 -27.76 -5.28 12.32
CA THR A 288 -29.21 -5.40 12.06
C THR A 288 -29.56 -4.96 10.64
N THR A 289 -30.75 -5.32 10.19
CA THR A 289 -31.27 -4.94 8.86
C THR A 289 -31.29 -3.42 8.68
N GLU A 290 -31.68 -2.68 9.72
CA GLU A 290 -31.75 -1.22 9.75
C GLU A 290 -30.35 -0.60 9.63
N GLU A 291 -29.38 -1.11 10.37
CA GLU A 291 -27.98 -0.66 10.30
C GLU A 291 -27.38 -0.92 8.92
N ARG A 292 -27.61 -2.12 8.35
CA ARG A 292 -27.18 -2.47 6.99
C ARG A 292 -27.79 -1.53 5.94
N LYS A 293 -29.08 -1.17 6.11
CA LYS A 293 -29.78 -0.25 5.20
C LYS A 293 -29.17 1.15 5.24
N VAL A 294 -28.79 1.64 6.42
CA VAL A 294 -28.16 2.96 6.59
C VAL A 294 -26.75 2.99 6.02
N ILE A 295 -25.96 1.92 6.22
CA ILE A 295 -24.63 1.81 5.61
C ILE A 295 -24.74 1.75 4.08
N GLY A 296 -25.69 0.95 3.58
CA GLY A 296 -25.89 0.73 2.15
C GLY A 296 -24.69 0.04 1.48
N TYR A 297 -24.67 0.09 0.15
CA TYR A 297 -23.52 -0.35 -0.65
C TYR A 297 -22.79 0.87 -1.19
N VAL A 298 -21.52 1.04 -0.79
CA VAL A 298 -20.66 2.13 -1.22
C VAL A 298 -19.81 1.65 -2.39
N GLU A 299 -20.35 1.82 -3.59
CA GLU A 299 -19.59 1.65 -4.83
C GLU A 299 -18.59 2.79 -4.99
N ILE A 300 -17.34 2.43 -5.30
CA ILE A 300 -16.30 3.40 -5.62
C ILE A 300 -15.85 3.14 -7.04
N LYS A 301 -15.99 4.16 -7.88
CA LYS A 301 -15.52 4.22 -9.27
C LYS A 301 -14.13 4.84 -9.34
#